data_AF-A0A661Z340-F1
#
_entry.id   AF-A0A661Z340-F1
#
_cell.length_a   1.000
_cell.length_b   1.000
_cell.length_c   1.000
_cell.angle_alpha   90.00
_cell.angle_beta   90.00
_cell.angle_gamma   90.00
#
_symmetry.space_group_name_H-M   'P 1'
#
loop_
_entity.id
_entity.type
_entity.pdbx_description
1 polymer ?
#
loop_
_entity_poly.entity_id
_entity_poly.type
_entity_poly.pdbx_seq_one_letter_code
_entity_poly.pdbx_strand_id
1 'polypeptide(L)'
;MKKEMMNTRFLFLIAFTIILSTNSCIKDDDCGPKYGTYEFVLPFELSPSSEVFHIGDTITISSSIENPIYERKTDTKYQLDDFKFYLKTSIFDMDTSIVDFLYIEHFDLLIDSSYWYKIFHYSDGASVLNCQYNFENNTYSLEYKLIPKKTGHFFFSQWSDINYRGGNQTFSQQCDKTDVDAKVYLNGRNDNNFYLMNEAKNKYYKTWNNNKEKYLDNGGYCFKVIE
;
A
#
# COMPACT_ATOMS: atom_id res chain seq x y z
N MET A 1 -63.01 -37.60 -29.88
CA MET A 1 -61.72 -37.34 -29.19
C MET A 1 -60.67 -36.97 -30.23
N LYS A 2 -60.46 -35.66 -30.48
CA LYS A 2 -59.33 -35.18 -31.31
C LYS A 2 -58.10 -35.11 -30.42
N LYS A 3 -57.09 -35.94 -30.72
CA LYS A 3 -55.79 -35.93 -30.04
C LYS A 3 -54.98 -34.82 -30.70
N GLU A 4 -54.83 -33.68 -30.02
CA GLU A 4 -54.01 -32.58 -30.53
C GLU A 4 -52.55 -33.04 -30.58
N MET A 5 -52.04 -33.24 -31.80
CA MET A 5 -50.62 -33.40 -32.05
C MET A 5 -49.94 -32.07 -31.76
N MET A 6 -49.39 -31.96 -30.55
CA MET A 6 -48.48 -30.87 -30.19
C MET A 6 -47.32 -30.87 -31.19
N ASN A 7 -47.28 -29.81 -31.99
CA ASN A 7 -46.46 -29.69 -33.19
C ASN A 7 -44.98 -29.82 -32.81
N THR A 8 -44.26 -30.82 -33.34
CA THR A 8 -42.86 -31.13 -32.98
C THR A 8 -41.94 -29.91 -33.10
N ARG A 9 -42.26 -28.96 -33.99
CA ARG A 9 -41.57 -27.66 -34.13
C ARG A 9 -41.66 -26.77 -32.89
N PHE A 10 -42.76 -26.85 -32.14
CA PHE A 10 -42.98 -26.09 -30.89
C PHE A 10 -42.11 -26.63 -29.75
N LEU A 11 -41.95 -27.96 -29.66
CA LEU A 11 -41.05 -28.60 -28.70
C LEU A 11 -39.57 -28.24 -28.94
N PHE A 12 -39.15 -28.16 -30.21
CA PHE A 12 -37.78 -27.72 -30.55
C PHE A 12 -37.51 -26.25 -30.21
N LEU A 13 -38.50 -25.36 -30.39
CA LEU A 13 -38.38 -23.95 -30.03
C LEU A 13 -38.26 -23.73 -28.53
N ILE A 14 -39.00 -24.49 -27.73
CA ILE A 14 -38.91 -24.46 -26.25
C ILE A 14 -37.55 -25.01 -25.79
N ALA A 15 -37.08 -26.12 -26.36
CA ALA A 15 -35.76 -26.66 -26.03
C ALA A 15 -34.62 -25.68 -26.38
N PHE A 16 -34.72 -24.98 -27.51
CA PHE A 16 -33.71 -24.00 -27.93
C PHE A 16 -33.70 -22.74 -27.05
N THR A 17 -34.86 -22.30 -26.54
CA THR A 17 -34.93 -21.16 -25.60
C THR A 17 -34.39 -21.52 -24.22
N ILE A 18 -34.59 -22.75 -23.74
CA ILE A 18 -34.02 -23.22 -22.46
C ILE A 18 -32.48 -23.33 -22.53
N ILE A 19 -31.94 -23.75 -23.68
CA ILE A 19 -30.47 -23.82 -23.88
C ILE A 19 -29.87 -22.40 -23.97
N LEU A 20 -30.58 -21.43 -24.54
CA LEU A 20 -30.12 -20.04 -24.57
C LEU A 20 -30.23 -19.32 -23.21
N SER A 21 -31.18 -19.71 -22.35
CA SER A 21 -31.35 -19.10 -21.02
C SER A 21 -30.41 -19.66 -19.95
N THR A 22 -29.70 -20.76 -20.21
CA THR A 22 -28.73 -21.35 -19.26
C THR A 22 -27.29 -20.84 -19.46
N ASN A 23 -27.05 -20.02 -20.48
CA ASN A 23 -25.78 -19.33 -20.71
C ASN A 23 -25.78 -17.87 -20.22
N SER A 24 -26.74 -17.44 -19.39
CA SER A 24 -26.58 -16.17 -18.70
C SER A 24 -25.47 -16.36 -17.67
N CYS A 25 -24.26 -15.89 -17.99
CA CYS A 25 -23.21 -15.69 -17.01
C CYS A 25 -23.82 -14.90 -15.86
N ILE A 26 -24.05 -15.56 -14.73
CA ILE A 26 -24.26 -14.88 -13.47
C ILE A 26 -22.95 -14.11 -13.28
N LYS A 27 -23.00 -12.79 -13.48
CA LYS A 27 -21.94 -11.96 -12.93
C LYS A 27 -22.05 -12.17 -11.43
N ASP A 28 -21.04 -12.81 -10.84
CA ASP A 28 -20.88 -12.84 -9.39
C ASP A 28 -20.67 -11.38 -8.94
N ASP A 29 -21.77 -10.65 -8.78
CA ASP A 29 -21.79 -9.30 -8.24
C ASP A 29 -21.40 -9.29 -6.75
N ASP A 30 -21.17 -10.47 -6.15
CA ASP A 30 -20.75 -10.68 -4.76
C ASP A 30 -19.29 -11.15 -4.60
N CYS A 31 -18.52 -11.28 -5.69
CA CYS A 31 -17.11 -11.61 -5.58
C CYS A 31 -16.30 -10.34 -5.20
N GLY A 32 -15.78 -10.32 -3.97
CA GLY A 32 -14.69 -9.41 -3.58
C GLY A 32 -15.15 -8.08 -2.97
N PRO A 33 -14.30 -7.03 -2.99
CA PRO A 33 -14.66 -5.72 -2.45
C PRO A 33 -15.87 -5.16 -3.19
N LYS A 34 -16.85 -4.68 -2.42
CA LYS A 34 -18.11 -4.11 -2.93
C LYS A 34 -17.90 -3.05 -4.02
N TYR A 35 -16.76 -2.36 -3.99
CA TYR A 35 -16.31 -1.44 -5.03
C TYR A 35 -14.78 -1.46 -5.19
N GLY A 36 -14.31 -1.76 -6.40
CA GLY A 36 -12.95 -1.46 -6.86
C GLY A 36 -11.87 -2.44 -6.40
N THR A 37 -10.67 -1.93 -6.14
CA THR A 37 -9.43 -2.64 -5.83
C THR A 37 -9.41 -3.25 -4.43
N TYR A 38 -8.86 -4.45 -4.25
CA TYR A 38 -8.49 -4.96 -2.92
C TYR A 38 -7.44 -4.05 -2.26
N GLU A 39 -7.57 -3.79 -0.96
CA GLU A 39 -6.63 -2.97 -0.20
C GLU A 39 -6.12 -3.72 1.03
N PHE A 40 -4.98 -4.39 0.88
CA PHE A 40 -4.32 -5.07 1.98
C PHE A 40 -3.70 -4.07 2.96
N VAL A 41 -3.70 -4.37 4.25
CA VAL A 41 -3.11 -3.50 5.28
C VAL A 41 -1.74 -4.04 5.67
N LEU A 42 -0.72 -3.21 5.50
CA LEU A 42 0.66 -3.48 5.88
C LEU A 42 1.00 -2.68 7.15
N PRO A 43 0.92 -3.26 8.35
CA PRO A 43 1.28 -2.56 9.58
C PRO A 43 2.79 -2.36 9.66
N PHE A 44 3.21 -1.15 9.95
CA PHE A 44 4.60 -0.79 10.24
C PHE A 44 4.71 -0.12 11.60
N GLU A 45 5.88 -0.23 12.21
CA GLU A 45 6.27 0.51 13.41
C GLU A 45 7.48 1.39 13.09
N LEU A 46 7.46 2.61 13.64
CA LEU A 46 8.61 3.52 13.69
C LEU A 46 9.02 3.68 15.15
N SER A 47 10.26 3.30 15.46
CA SER A 47 10.79 3.31 16.83
C SER A 47 12.16 3.99 16.91
N PRO A 48 12.38 4.88 17.90
CA PRO A 48 11.37 5.36 18.84
C PRO A 48 10.37 6.28 18.15
N SER A 49 9.10 6.23 18.53
CA SER A 49 8.10 7.19 18.06
C SER A 49 8.31 8.52 18.81
N SER A 50 9.16 9.39 18.24
CA SER A 50 9.48 10.71 18.76
C SER A 50 9.17 11.82 17.75
N GLU A 51 8.74 12.96 18.24
CA GLU A 51 8.58 14.18 17.44
C GLU A 51 9.93 14.86 17.14
N VAL A 52 10.93 14.59 17.98
CA VAL A 52 12.27 15.21 17.91
C VAL A 52 13.33 14.12 17.97
N PHE A 53 14.23 14.13 17.00
CA PHE A 53 15.43 13.33 16.95
C PHE A 53 16.65 14.24 16.90
N HIS A 54 17.80 13.72 17.33
CA HIS A 54 19.08 14.36 17.19
C HIS A 54 19.82 13.78 15.98
N ILE A 55 20.80 14.50 15.45
CA ILE A 55 21.72 13.94 14.46
C ILE A 55 22.41 12.72 15.07
N GLY A 56 22.44 11.61 14.32
CA GLY A 56 23.00 10.34 14.77
C GLY A 56 22.04 9.42 15.54
N ASP A 57 20.84 9.88 15.89
CA ASP A 57 19.81 8.99 16.44
C ASP A 57 19.42 7.90 15.44
N THR A 58 19.05 6.72 15.93
CA THR A 58 18.62 5.61 15.08
C THR A 58 17.10 5.53 15.08
N ILE A 59 16.51 5.73 13.91
CA ILE A 59 15.07 5.53 13.65
C ILE A 59 14.93 4.16 12.99
N THR A 60 14.25 3.21 13.65
CA THR A 60 14.00 1.87 13.11
C THR A 60 12.60 1.81 12.53
N ILE A 61 12.47 1.34 11.30
CA ILE A 61 11.21 1.11 10.60
C ILE A 61 11.09 -0.38 10.35
N SER A 62 10.07 -1.01 10.90
CA SER A 62 9.90 -2.46 10.83
C SER A 62 8.46 -2.88 10.60
N SER A 63 8.30 -4.06 10.01
CA SER A 63 7.02 -4.72 9.83
C SER A 63 7.21 -6.23 9.87
N SER A 64 6.31 -6.92 10.56
CA SER A 64 6.22 -8.38 10.59
C SER A 64 4.74 -8.76 10.53
N ILE A 65 4.35 -9.48 9.49
CA ILE A 65 2.94 -9.80 9.19
C ILE A 65 2.82 -11.29 8.95
N GLU A 66 2.02 -11.96 9.77
CA GLU A 66 1.64 -13.35 9.53
C GLU A 66 0.61 -13.45 8.41
N ASN A 67 0.76 -14.42 7.53
CA ASN A 67 -0.23 -14.78 6.51
C ASN A 67 -1.29 -15.71 7.15
N PRO A 68 -2.61 -15.45 7.00
CA PRO A 68 -3.26 -14.58 6.03
C PRO A 68 -3.29 -13.09 6.39
N ILE A 69 -3.22 -12.22 5.37
CA ILE A 69 -3.15 -10.76 5.50
C ILE A 69 -4.56 -10.14 5.47
N TYR A 70 -4.78 -9.16 6.34
CA TYR A 70 -6.04 -8.40 6.42
C TYR A 70 -6.25 -7.48 5.21
N GLU A 71 -7.45 -7.52 4.66
CA GLU A 71 -7.92 -6.65 3.58
C GLU A 71 -9.11 -5.82 4.07
N ARG A 72 -8.98 -4.49 3.95
CA ARG A 72 -9.86 -3.56 4.68
C ARG A 72 -11.23 -3.34 4.06
N LYS A 73 -11.44 -3.63 2.77
CA LYS A 73 -12.73 -3.38 2.10
C LYS A 73 -13.73 -4.51 2.24
N THR A 74 -13.24 -5.73 2.39
CA THR A 74 -14.02 -6.95 2.64
C THR A 74 -14.02 -7.37 4.11
N ASP A 75 -13.25 -6.68 4.96
CA ASP A 75 -13.09 -6.97 6.38
C ASP A 75 -12.72 -8.45 6.65
N THR A 76 -11.87 -9.00 5.80
CA THR A 76 -11.51 -10.43 5.78
C THR A 76 -9.99 -10.58 5.58
N LYS A 77 -9.44 -11.74 5.95
CA LYS A 77 -8.04 -12.07 5.70
C LYS A 77 -7.91 -13.03 4.51
N TYR A 78 -6.89 -12.81 3.67
CA TYR A 78 -6.63 -13.62 2.48
C TYR A 78 -5.25 -14.28 2.56
N GLN A 79 -5.16 -15.50 2.03
CA GLN A 79 -3.89 -16.18 1.87
C GLN A 79 -3.14 -15.57 0.67
N LEU A 80 -2.02 -14.95 0.97
CA LEU A 80 -1.10 -14.37 0.00
C LEU A 80 0.21 -15.13 0.13
N ASP A 81 0.37 -16.19 -0.65
CA ASP A 81 1.58 -17.03 -0.59
C ASP A 81 2.65 -16.45 -1.50
N ASP A 82 3.75 -15.98 -0.91
CA ASP A 82 4.89 -15.38 -1.62
C ASP A 82 4.53 -14.18 -2.53
N PHE A 83 3.50 -13.43 -2.14
CA PHE A 83 3.06 -12.20 -2.80
C PHE A 83 4.09 -11.09 -2.62
N LYS A 84 4.57 -10.50 -3.71
CA LYS A 84 5.68 -9.54 -3.68
C LYS A 84 5.16 -8.15 -3.34
N PHE A 85 5.21 -7.80 -2.05
CA PHE A 85 4.98 -6.43 -1.60
C PHE A 85 6.23 -5.58 -1.80
N TYR A 86 6.16 -4.67 -2.77
CA TYR A 86 7.17 -3.63 -2.97
C TYR A 86 6.70 -2.35 -2.29
N LEU A 87 7.60 -1.71 -1.56
CA LEU A 87 7.37 -0.45 -0.88
C LEU A 87 8.24 0.64 -1.46
N LYS A 88 7.71 1.86 -1.42
CA LYS A 88 8.42 3.09 -1.71
C LYS A 88 8.41 3.95 -0.45
N THR A 89 9.60 4.41 -0.06
CA THR A 89 9.78 5.33 1.06
C THR A 89 10.38 6.64 0.56
N SER A 90 9.78 7.73 0.99
CA SER A 90 10.18 9.10 0.71
C SER A 90 10.32 9.88 2.01
N ILE A 91 11.30 10.78 2.05
CA ILE A 91 11.47 11.75 3.14
C ILE A 91 11.57 13.13 2.53
N PHE A 92 10.64 14.01 2.88
CA PHE A 92 10.55 15.38 2.39
C PHE A 92 11.09 16.34 3.44
N ASP A 93 11.90 17.31 3.05
CA ASP A 93 12.24 18.45 3.90
C ASP A 93 11.18 19.55 3.72
N MET A 94 10.37 19.74 4.77
CA MET A 94 9.23 20.64 4.77
C MET A 94 9.60 22.12 4.93
N ASP A 95 10.86 22.42 5.20
CA ASP A 95 11.35 23.78 5.42
C ASP A 95 12.02 24.39 4.18
N THR A 96 12.21 23.61 3.12
CA THR A 96 12.79 24.09 1.86
C THR A 96 11.76 24.81 0.99
N SER A 97 12.20 25.76 0.16
CA SER A 97 11.34 26.48 -0.77
C SER A 97 10.88 25.64 -1.96
N ILE A 98 11.53 24.50 -2.20
CA ILE A 98 11.23 23.62 -3.33
C ILE A 98 10.31 22.49 -2.86
N VAL A 99 9.19 22.33 -3.54
CA VAL A 99 8.23 21.27 -3.27
C VAL A 99 8.79 19.94 -3.79
N ASP A 100 8.53 18.85 -3.08
CA ASP A 100 8.83 17.47 -3.52
C ASP A 100 10.31 17.06 -3.65
N PHE A 101 11.26 17.81 -3.08
CA PHE A 101 12.61 17.27 -2.95
C PHE A 101 12.66 16.18 -1.88
N LEU A 102 12.85 14.96 -2.37
CA LEU A 102 12.98 13.77 -1.54
C LEU A 102 14.45 13.58 -1.16
N TYR A 103 14.77 13.70 0.13
CA TYR A 103 16.12 13.72 0.66
C TYR A 103 16.44 12.47 1.47
N ILE A 104 16.33 11.28 0.88
CA ILE A 104 16.82 10.08 1.59
C ILE A 104 18.31 10.19 1.93
N GLU A 105 19.05 10.94 1.12
CA GLU A 105 20.47 11.27 1.31
C GLU A 105 20.78 12.07 2.59
N HIS A 106 19.78 12.70 3.22
CA HIS A 106 19.94 13.33 4.54
C HIS A 106 20.00 12.32 5.69
N PHE A 107 19.86 11.04 5.39
CA PHE A 107 19.90 9.94 6.34
C PHE A 107 20.92 8.90 5.86
N ASP A 108 21.59 8.25 6.79
CA ASP A 108 22.25 6.98 6.49
C ASP A 108 21.21 5.86 6.58
N LEU A 109 21.19 4.99 5.58
CA LEU A 109 20.31 3.84 5.49
C LEU A 109 21.07 2.59 5.93
N LEU A 110 20.59 1.91 6.97
CA LEU A 110 21.05 0.58 7.36
C LEU A 110 19.93 -0.42 7.09
N ILE A 111 20.15 -1.34 6.17
CA ILE A 111 19.21 -2.40 5.82
C ILE A 111 19.98 -3.70 5.65
N ASP A 112 19.43 -4.79 6.17
CA ASP A 112 20.08 -6.09 6.08
C ASP A 112 20.17 -6.57 4.61
N SER A 113 21.29 -7.21 4.26
CA SER A 113 21.55 -7.69 2.90
C SER A 113 20.58 -8.78 2.42
N SER A 114 19.83 -9.41 3.33
CA SER A 114 18.77 -10.35 3.01
C SER A 114 17.56 -9.69 2.33
N TYR A 115 17.34 -8.38 2.54
CA TYR A 115 16.27 -7.65 1.88
C TYR A 115 16.71 -7.12 0.52
N TRP A 116 15.81 -7.22 -0.46
CA TRP A 116 16.00 -6.48 -1.70
C TRP A 116 15.66 -5.00 -1.47
N TYR A 117 16.59 -4.11 -1.85
CA TYR A 117 16.34 -2.68 -1.89
C TYR A 117 17.11 -1.98 -3.01
N LYS A 118 16.65 -0.78 -3.35
CA LYS A 118 17.32 0.15 -4.28
C LYS A 118 16.91 1.58 -4.00
N ILE A 119 17.88 2.48 -3.89
CA ILE A 119 17.62 3.92 -3.95
C ILE A 119 17.53 4.34 -5.42
N PHE A 120 16.44 4.98 -5.79
CA PHE A 120 16.22 5.53 -7.12
C PHE A 120 16.39 7.04 -7.07
N HIS A 121 17.26 7.58 -7.93
CA HIS A 121 17.49 9.01 -8.08
C HIS A 121 16.82 9.53 -9.34
N TYR A 122 16.00 10.56 -9.20
CA TYR A 122 15.34 11.27 -10.28
C TYR A 122 16.24 12.39 -10.81
N SER A 123 15.99 12.84 -12.04
CA SER A 123 16.79 13.89 -12.70
C SER A 123 16.64 15.28 -12.04
N ASP A 124 15.59 15.47 -11.26
CA ASP A 124 15.35 16.68 -10.47
C ASP A 124 16.08 16.67 -9.12
N GLY A 125 16.79 15.59 -8.80
CA GLY A 125 17.53 15.42 -7.54
C GLY A 125 16.73 14.74 -6.43
N ALA A 126 15.45 14.41 -6.65
CA ALA A 126 14.68 13.62 -5.70
C ALA A 126 15.20 12.17 -5.61
N SER A 127 15.04 11.55 -4.45
CA SER A 127 15.42 10.16 -4.19
C SER A 127 14.33 9.37 -3.46
N VAL A 128 14.07 8.14 -3.89
CA VAL A 128 13.11 7.22 -3.26
C VAL A 128 13.81 5.93 -2.90
N LEU A 129 13.57 5.39 -1.71
CA LEU A 129 13.97 4.04 -1.35
C LEU A 129 12.88 3.06 -1.78
N ASN A 130 13.23 2.15 -2.68
CA ASN A 130 12.39 0.99 -2.99
C ASN A 130 12.89 -0.20 -2.17
N CYS A 131 11.98 -0.88 -1.46
CA CYS A 131 12.26 -2.12 -0.73
C CYS A 131 11.25 -3.19 -1.09
N GLN A 132 11.57 -4.45 -0.81
CA GLN A 132 10.61 -5.55 -0.89
C GLN A 132 10.60 -6.32 0.42
N TYR A 133 9.43 -6.75 0.85
CA TYR A 133 9.30 -7.72 1.93
C TYR A 133 10.04 -9.02 1.61
N ASN A 134 10.60 -9.63 2.63
CA ASN A 134 10.99 -11.04 2.62
C ASN A 134 9.82 -11.91 3.10
N PHE A 135 9.57 -13.04 2.45
CA PHE A 135 8.54 -13.99 2.85
C PHE A 135 9.17 -15.33 3.20
N GLU A 136 9.20 -15.65 4.50
CA GLU A 136 9.79 -16.87 5.03
C GLU A 136 8.91 -17.42 6.15
N ASN A 137 8.78 -18.74 6.22
CA ASN A 137 8.01 -19.43 7.27
C ASN A 137 6.59 -18.88 7.48
N ASN A 138 5.89 -18.51 6.39
CA ASN A 138 4.55 -17.95 6.39
C ASN A 138 4.44 -16.53 7.03
N THR A 139 5.55 -15.80 7.08
CA THR A 139 5.63 -14.44 7.61
C THR A 139 6.28 -13.51 6.60
N TYR A 140 5.66 -12.36 6.38
CA TYR A 140 6.25 -11.22 5.67
C TYR A 140 7.02 -10.36 6.66
N SER A 141 8.29 -10.10 6.39
CA SER A 141 9.12 -9.20 7.20
C SER A 141 9.85 -8.15 6.37
N LEU A 142 10.03 -6.97 6.95
CA LEU A 142 10.92 -5.93 6.46
C LEU A 142 11.41 -5.10 7.65
N GLU A 143 12.70 -4.82 7.71
CA GLU A 143 13.29 -3.89 8.67
C GLU A 143 14.39 -3.06 8.00
N TYR A 144 14.41 -1.76 8.30
CA TYR A 144 15.53 -0.88 7.98
C TYR A 144 15.63 0.25 9.01
N LYS A 145 16.79 0.89 9.05
CA LYS A 145 17.08 2.00 9.96
C LYS A 145 17.51 3.23 9.18
N LEU A 146 17.11 4.38 9.68
CA LEU A 146 17.50 5.70 9.19
C LEU A 146 18.25 6.43 10.31
N ILE A 147 19.41 6.98 9.98
CA ILE A 147 20.21 7.79 10.89
C ILE A 147 20.30 9.22 10.34
N PRO A 148 19.66 10.22 10.98
CA PRO A 148 19.69 11.59 10.47
C PRO A 148 21.12 12.16 10.46
N LYS A 149 21.50 12.80 9.37
CA LYS A 149 22.78 13.52 9.20
C LYS A 149 22.64 15.04 9.20
N LYS A 150 21.42 15.55 9.09
CA LYS A 150 21.13 16.98 8.98
C LYS A 150 19.93 17.36 9.83
N THR A 151 20.00 18.55 10.41
CA THR A 151 18.85 19.18 11.05
C THR A 151 17.80 19.53 10.02
N GLY A 152 16.54 19.58 10.44
CA GLY A 152 15.44 19.88 9.54
C GLY A 152 14.08 19.48 10.10
N HIS A 153 13.06 19.71 9.28
CA HIS A 153 11.69 19.37 9.59
C HIS A 153 11.17 18.45 8.50
N PHE A 154 10.97 17.18 8.83
CA PHE A 154 10.82 16.12 7.86
C PHE A 154 9.43 15.49 7.88
N PHE A 155 8.94 15.17 6.68
CA PHE A 155 7.80 14.31 6.47
C PHE A 155 8.27 13.00 5.84
N PHE A 156 8.13 11.90 6.57
CA PHE A 156 8.32 10.55 6.08
C PHE A 156 7.00 10.01 5.52
N SER A 157 7.03 9.37 4.36
CA SER A 157 5.89 8.66 3.79
C SER A 157 6.35 7.35 3.18
N GLN A 158 5.54 6.31 3.36
CA GLN A 158 5.78 4.99 2.81
C GLN A 158 4.49 4.42 2.20
N TRP A 159 4.55 3.97 0.96
CA TRP A 159 3.40 3.39 0.26
C TRP A 159 3.77 2.15 -0.53
N SER A 160 2.76 1.36 -0.86
CA SER A 160 2.93 0.16 -1.68
C SER A 160 2.97 0.51 -3.16
N ASP A 161 3.83 -0.18 -3.91
CA ASP A 161 3.83 -0.19 -5.37
C ASP A 161 3.85 -1.63 -5.87
N ILE A 162 2.74 -2.35 -5.66
CA ILE A 162 2.58 -3.79 -5.93
C ILE A 162 2.98 -4.17 -7.37
N ASN A 163 2.90 -3.22 -8.31
CA ASN A 163 3.17 -3.44 -9.73
C ASN A 163 4.61 -3.09 -10.15
N TYR A 164 5.47 -2.60 -9.24
CA TYR A 164 6.78 -2.02 -9.58
C TYR A 164 7.73 -2.96 -10.36
N ARG A 165 7.78 -4.26 -10.03
CA ARG A 165 8.73 -5.22 -10.66
C ARG A 165 8.16 -6.58 -11.07
N GLY A 166 6.87 -6.83 -10.85
CA GLY A 166 6.28 -8.18 -11.00
C GLY A 166 5.14 -8.31 -12.01
N GLY A 167 4.66 -7.20 -12.60
CA GLY A 167 3.39 -7.23 -13.33
C GLY A 167 2.20 -7.48 -12.40
N ASN A 168 1.01 -7.70 -12.98
CA ASN A 168 -0.21 -7.96 -12.21
C ASN A 168 -0.06 -9.26 -11.41
N GLN A 169 0.11 -9.14 -10.09
CA GLN A 169 0.14 -10.27 -9.18
C GLN A 169 -1.30 -10.69 -8.85
N THR A 170 -1.53 -11.99 -8.74
CA THR A 170 -2.85 -12.53 -8.40
C THR A 170 -2.78 -13.45 -7.19
N PHE A 171 -3.87 -13.54 -6.42
CA PHE A 171 -4.03 -14.53 -5.35
C PHE A 171 -5.26 -15.43 -5.57
N SER A 172 -5.30 -16.58 -4.88
CA SER A 172 -6.25 -17.67 -5.17
C SER A 172 -7.73 -17.28 -5.07
N GLN A 173 -8.04 -16.32 -4.19
CA GLN A 173 -9.40 -15.83 -3.90
C GLN A 173 -9.68 -14.49 -4.56
N GLN A 174 -8.81 -14.04 -5.47
CA GLN A 174 -9.00 -12.78 -6.17
C GLN A 174 -10.09 -12.88 -7.20
N CYS A 175 -11.00 -11.92 -7.18
CA CYS A 175 -12.04 -11.81 -8.19
C CYS A 175 -11.48 -11.35 -9.54
N ASP A 176 -12.08 -11.86 -10.61
CA ASP A 176 -11.65 -11.60 -11.98
C ASP A 176 -11.59 -10.10 -12.28
N LYS A 177 -10.46 -9.64 -12.82
CA LYS A 177 -10.21 -8.25 -13.23
C LYS A 177 -10.31 -7.21 -12.11
N THR A 178 -10.19 -7.65 -10.86
CA THR A 178 -10.08 -6.75 -9.71
C THR A 178 -8.62 -6.45 -9.42
N ASP A 179 -8.26 -5.18 -9.33
CA ASP A 179 -6.90 -4.75 -8.99
C ASP A 179 -6.57 -5.04 -7.52
N VAL A 180 -5.27 -5.02 -7.20
CA VAL A 180 -4.75 -5.19 -5.85
C VAL A 180 -3.86 -4.00 -5.52
N ASP A 181 -4.08 -3.42 -4.34
CA ASP A 181 -3.26 -2.39 -3.73
C ASP A 181 -3.02 -2.73 -2.25
N ALA A 182 -2.11 -2.00 -1.60
CA ALA A 182 -1.90 -2.10 -0.17
C ALA A 182 -1.68 -0.73 0.47
N LYS A 183 -2.24 -0.56 1.68
CA LYS A 183 -2.08 0.63 2.51
C LYS A 183 -1.08 0.35 3.61
N VAL A 184 -0.24 1.34 3.91
CA VAL A 184 0.79 1.24 4.95
C VAL A 184 0.28 1.94 6.20
N TYR A 185 0.08 1.18 7.27
CA TYR A 185 -0.39 1.73 8.55
C TYR A 185 0.78 1.81 9.52
N LEU A 186 1.38 3.01 9.59
CA LEU A 186 2.48 3.26 10.51
C LEU A 186 1.95 3.53 11.92
N ASN A 187 2.55 2.89 12.92
CA ASN A 187 2.23 3.01 14.35
C ASN A 187 0.73 2.83 14.62
N GLY A 188 0.09 1.84 13.99
CA GLY A 188 -1.34 1.58 14.17
C GLY A 188 -2.26 2.68 13.64
N ARG A 189 -1.77 3.52 12.70
CA ARG A 189 -2.54 4.62 12.08
C ARG A 189 -2.90 5.73 13.09
N ASN A 190 -2.06 5.90 14.11
CA ASN A 190 -2.12 7.04 15.03
C ASN A 190 -1.82 8.36 14.31
N ASP A 191 -1.94 9.49 15.00
CA ASP A 191 -1.75 10.82 14.39
C ASP A 191 -0.36 11.02 13.75
N ASN A 192 0.66 10.30 14.24
CA ASN A 192 2.02 10.30 13.70
C ASN A 192 2.64 11.71 13.58
N ASN A 193 2.26 12.58 14.52
CA ASN A 193 2.67 13.97 14.60
C ASN A 193 2.21 14.81 13.40
N PHE A 194 1.07 14.48 12.79
CA PHE A 194 0.52 15.18 11.63
C PHE A 194 0.42 16.70 11.85
N TYR A 195 0.14 17.13 13.08
CA TYR A 195 0.05 18.56 13.43
C TYR A 195 1.31 19.35 13.05
N LEU A 196 2.49 18.73 13.02
CA LEU A 196 3.75 19.34 12.63
C LEU A 196 3.72 19.86 11.17
N MET A 197 2.86 19.33 10.29
CA MET A 197 2.64 19.87 8.95
C MET A 197 2.31 21.38 8.96
N ASN A 198 1.63 21.87 10.01
CA ASN A 198 1.26 23.28 10.14
C ASN A 198 2.45 24.18 10.53
N GLU A 199 3.50 23.60 11.10
CA GLU A 199 4.72 24.29 11.53
C GLU A 199 5.76 24.44 10.42
N ALA A 200 5.60 23.72 9.30
CA ALA A 200 6.49 23.80 8.15
C ALA A 200 6.70 25.24 7.67
N LYS A 201 7.94 25.61 7.28
CA LYS A 201 8.19 26.92 6.65
C LYS A 201 7.55 27.00 5.26
N ASN A 202 7.52 25.90 4.52
CA ASN A 202 6.88 25.85 3.22
C ASN A 202 5.35 25.78 3.36
N LYS A 203 4.65 26.76 2.77
CA LYS A 203 3.19 26.89 2.85
C LYS A 203 2.44 25.73 2.20
N TYR A 204 3.07 24.99 1.28
CA TYR A 204 2.48 23.83 0.61
C TYR A 204 2.01 22.78 1.63
N TYR A 205 2.86 22.42 2.60
CA TYR A 205 2.54 21.40 3.61
C TYR A 205 1.41 21.83 4.55
N LYS A 206 1.21 23.14 4.77
CA LYS A 206 0.08 23.65 5.56
C LYS A 206 -1.28 23.38 4.92
N THR A 207 -1.32 23.18 3.61
CA THR A 207 -2.56 22.82 2.89
C THR A 207 -2.94 21.34 3.04
N TRP A 208 -2.04 20.51 3.61
CA TRP A 208 -2.28 19.09 3.79
C TRP A 208 -3.32 18.76 4.86
N ASN A 209 -3.82 19.72 5.64
CA ASN A 209 -4.87 19.48 6.65
C ASN A 209 -6.08 18.71 6.10
N ASN A 210 -6.46 18.93 4.84
CA ASN A 210 -7.57 18.21 4.19
C ASN A 210 -7.19 16.80 3.69
N ASN A 211 -5.93 16.40 3.81
CA ASN A 211 -5.35 15.15 3.29
C ASN A 211 -4.91 14.19 4.41
N LYS A 212 -5.42 14.36 5.64
CA LYS A 212 -5.04 13.52 6.78
C LYS A 212 -5.23 12.02 6.51
N GLU A 213 -6.33 11.61 5.89
CA GLU A 213 -6.55 10.19 5.58
C GLU A 213 -5.50 9.65 4.60
N LYS A 214 -5.10 10.43 3.59
CA LYS A 214 -4.03 10.05 2.66
C LYS A 214 -2.67 9.96 3.36
N TYR A 215 -2.41 10.89 4.27
CA TYR A 215 -1.21 10.86 5.11
C TYR A 215 -1.15 9.57 5.94
N LEU A 216 -2.26 9.18 6.57
CA LEU A 216 -2.35 7.97 7.38
C LEU A 216 -2.30 6.68 6.54
N ASP A 217 -2.90 6.66 5.35
CA ASP A 217 -2.92 5.51 4.45
C ASP A 217 -1.57 5.25 3.74
N ASN A 218 -0.70 6.27 3.71
CA ASN A 218 0.65 6.22 3.14
C ASN A 218 1.73 6.27 4.23
N GLY A 219 1.47 5.66 5.39
CA GLY A 219 2.45 5.52 6.47
C GLY A 219 3.11 6.83 6.89
N GLY A 220 2.36 7.93 6.87
CA GLY A 220 2.90 9.26 7.12
C GLY A 220 3.42 9.43 8.55
N TYR A 221 4.56 10.11 8.69
CA TYR A 221 5.13 10.51 9.98
C TYR A 221 5.86 11.85 9.86
N CYS A 222 5.65 12.76 10.80
CA CYS A 222 6.39 14.03 10.84
C CYS A 222 7.33 14.07 12.04
N PHE A 223 8.50 14.66 11.87
CA PHE A 223 9.46 14.83 12.95
C PHE A 223 10.45 15.96 12.66
N LYS A 224 11.12 16.43 13.70
CA LYS A 224 12.23 17.38 13.61
C LYS A 224 13.55 16.68 13.91
N VAL A 225 14.61 17.09 13.23
CA VAL A 225 15.98 16.72 13.57
C VAL A 225 16.69 17.97 14.06
N ILE A 226 17.29 17.88 15.23
CA ILE A 226 18.10 18.92 15.86
C ILE A 226 19.54 18.42 16.06
N GLU A 227 20.44 19.31 16.49
CA GLU A 227 21.86 18.97 16.76
C GLU A 227 22.00 18.03 17.96
#